data_AF-A0A0C2FU42-F1
#
_entry.id   AF-A0A0C2FU42-F1
#
_cell.length_a   1.000
_cell.length_b   1.000
_cell.length_c   1.000
_cell.angle_alpha   90.00
_cell.angle_beta   90.00
_cell.angle_gamma   90.00
#
_symmetry.space_group_name_H-M   'P 1'
#
loop_
_entity.id
_entity.type
_entity.pdbx_description
1 polymer ?
#
loop_
_entity_poly.entity_id
_entity_poly.type
_entity_poly.pdbx_seq_one_letter_code
_entity_poly.pdbx_strand_id
1 'polypeptide(L)'
;MLLRDAGDSAAAFPLFEKAIDQYAESGSLDTAAMTVEKAAKVIVLEEPEQAIKLYEKGLALVQQSDRSKMAGEFLSQITRLNLRLERYGEAAKAIRDEIEKYVEVKEAGRVGQLTIALVLVQLAQGDSVAAAKWYQWVLE
;
A
#
# COMPACT_ATOMS: atom_id res chain seq x y z
N MET A 1 -1.15 20.97 -9.28
CA MET A 1 -0.10 21.74 -8.58
C MET A 1 -0.65 22.95 -7.82
N LEU A 2 -1.75 23.57 -8.25
CA LEU A 2 -2.34 24.74 -7.56
C LEU A 2 -2.78 24.49 -6.09
N LEU A 3 -3.30 23.31 -5.76
CA LEU A 3 -3.76 22.99 -4.39
C LEU A 3 -2.63 22.62 -3.42
N ARG A 4 -1.55 22.02 -3.91
CA ARG A 4 -0.35 21.75 -3.11
C ARG A 4 0.33 23.06 -2.67
N ASP A 5 0.35 24.03 -3.57
CA ASP A 5 0.97 25.33 -3.31
C ASP A 5 0.05 26.25 -2.46
N ALA A 6 -1.23 25.87 -2.30
CA ALA A 6 -2.21 26.55 -1.43
C ALA A 6 -2.25 26.00 0.01
N GLY A 7 -1.56 24.90 0.31
CA GLY A 7 -1.51 24.29 1.66
C GLY A 7 -2.82 23.66 2.12
N ASP A 8 -3.72 23.33 1.18
CA ASP A 8 -5.07 22.83 1.47
C ASP A 8 -5.20 21.38 0.99
N SER A 9 -4.31 20.50 1.48
CA SER A 9 -4.29 19.10 1.02
C SER A 9 -5.53 18.32 1.48
N ALA A 10 -6.20 18.79 2.54
CA ALA A 10 -7.50 18.29 2.99
C ALA A 10 -8.60 18.49 1.92
N ALA A 11 -8.63 19.65 1.24
CA ALA A 11 -9.58 19.90 0.15
C ALA A 11 -9.21 19.14 -1.14
N ALA A 12 -7.93 18.78 -1.30
CA ALA A 12 -7.45 18.03 -2.46
C ALA A 12 -7.81 16.54 -2.41
N PHE A 13 -7.90 15.94 -1.22
CA PHE A 13 -8.27 14.53 -1.03
C PHE A 13 -9.54 14.10 -1.78
N PRO A 14 -10.72 14.74 -1.57
CA PRO A 14 -11.95 14.32 -2.25
C PRO A 14 -11.91 14.54 -3.76
N LEU A 15 -11.09 15.48 -4.24
CA LEU A 15 -10.90 15.71 -5.67
C LEU A 15 -10.05 14.61 -6.31
N PHE A 16 -8.97 14.20 -5.62
CA PHE A 16 -8.16 13.07 -6.05
C PHE A 16 -8.95 11.77 -6.04
N GLU A 17 -9.75 11.54 -4.99
CA GLU A 17 -10.57 10.34 -4.88
C GLU A 17 -11.57 10.24 -6.05
N LYS A 18 -12.30 11.33 -6.32
CA LYS A 18 -13.22 11.40 -7.48
C LYS A 18 -12.52 11.18 -8.81
N ALA A 19 -11.32 11.74 -8.99
CA ALA A 19 -10.56 11.55 -10.22
C ALA A 19 -10.14 10.08 -10.40
N ILE A 20 -9.68 9.44 -9.32
CA ILE A 20 -9.32 8.01 -9.32
C ILE A 20 -10.53 7.16 -9.70
N ASP A 21 -11.69 7.43 -9.11
CA ASP A 21 -12.92 6.69 -9.41
C ASP A 21 -13.37 6.89 -10.87
N GLN A 22 -13.34 8.11 -11.38
CA GLN A 22 -13.66 8.37 -12.79
C GLN A 22 -12.69 7.67 -13.76
N TYR A 23 -11.40 7.63 -13.44
CA TYR A 23 -10.43 6.89 -14.25
C TYR A 23 -10.65 5.38 -14.17
N ALA A 24 -11.03 4.85 -13.01
CA ALA A 24 -11.36 3.43 -12.86
C ALA A 24 -12.64 3.08 -13.64
N GLU A 25 -13.71 3.87 -13.52
CA GLU A 25 -14.98 3.68 -14.21
C GLU A 25 -14.87 3.79 -15.73
N SER A 26 -13.97 4.65 -16.22
CA SER A 26 -13.68 4.77 -17.66
C SER A 26 -12.80 3.64 -18.21
N GLY A 27 -12.39 2.68 -17.37
CA GLY A 27 -11.54 1.55 -17.75
C GLY A 27 -10.04 1.89 -17.82
N SER A 28 -9.65 3.10 -17.43
CA SER A 28 -8.25 3.54 -17.42
C SER A 28 -7.60 3.27 -16.06
N LEU A 29 -7.51 1.99 -15.70
CA LEU A 29 -6.92 1.54 -14.42
C LEU A 29 -5.48 2.02 -14.24
N ASP A 30 -4.70 2.08 -15.32
CA ASP A 30 -3.33 2.61 -15.31
C ASP A 30 -3.29 4.09 -14.88
N THR A 31 -4.18 4.90 -15.46
CA THR A 31 -4.26 6.34 -15.13
C THR A 31 -4.78 6.53 -13.71
N ALA A 32 -5.75 5.72 -13.28
CA ALA A 32 -6.26 5.72 -11.93
C ALA A 32 -5.14 5.43 -10.91
N ALA A 33 -4.33 4.40 -11.16
CA ALA A 33 -3.25 4.01 -10.28
C ALA A 33 -2.09 5.04 -10.26
N MET A 34 -1.72 5.63 -11.40
CA MET A 34 -0.76 6.75 -11.42
C MET A 34 -1.29 7.98 -10.66
N THR A 35 -2.60 8.19 -10.68
CA THR A 35 -3.25 9.28 -9.95
C THR A 35 -3.23 9.02 -8.44
N VAL A 36 -3.44 7.77 -8.01
CA VAL A 36 -3.25 7.34 -6.62
C VAL A 36 -1.83 7.66 -6.13
N GLU A 37 -0.80 7.29 -6.89
CA GLU A 37 0.59 7.51 -6.49
C GLU A 37 0.87 9.01 -6.24
N LYS A 38 0.38 9.87 -7.14
CA LYS A 38 0.54 11.32 -7.05
C LYS A 38 -0.27 11.91 -5.88
N ALA A 39 -1.52 11.49 -5.73
CA ALA A 39 -2.40 11.95 -4.66
C ALA A 39 -1.83 11.60 -3.29
N ALA A 40 -1.45 10.33 -3.11
CA ALA A 40 -0.90 9.85 -1.85
C ALA A 40 0.41 10.58 -1.50
N LYS A 41 1.32 10.84 -2.46
CA LYS A 41 2.55 11.63 -2.21
C LYS A 41 2.27 13.05 -1.69
N VAL A 42 1.19 13.68 -2.14
CA VAL A 42 0.78 15.02 -1.66
C VAL A 42 0.23 14.92 -0.23
N ILE A 43 -0.62 13.92 0.00
CA ILE A 43 -1.36 13.76 1.26
C ILE A 43 -0.47 13.21 2.39
N VAL A 44 0.55 12.40 2.09
CA VAL A 44 1.48 11.82 3.10
C VAL A 44 2.11 12.87 4.02
N LEU A 45 2.30 14.10 3.54
CA LEU A 45 2.93 15.19 4.30
C LEU A 45 2.02 15.78 5.38
N GLU A 46 0.72 15.83 5.12
CA GLU A 46 -0.27 16.41 6.04
C GLU A 46 -1.04 15.31 6.80
N GLU A 47 -1.54 14.30 6.08
CA GLU A 47 -2.39 13.24 6.60
C GLU A 47 -1.90 11.85 6.15
N PRO A 48 -0.89 11.27 6.82
CA PRO A 48 -0.34 9.96 6.45
C PRO A 48 -1.38 8.82 6.49
N GLU A 49 -2.41 8.93 7.32
CA GLU A 49 -3.50 7.95 7.42
C GLU A 49 -4.38 7.92 6.17
N GLN A 50 -4.72 9.09 5.64
CA GLN A 50 -5.49 9.20 4.40
C GLN A 50 -4.68 8.70 3.20
N ALA A 51 -3.37 8.93 3.20
CA ALA A 51 -2.49 8.39 2.18
C ALA A 51 -2.43 6.87 2.16
N ILE A 52 -2.49 6.21 3.33
CA ILE A 52 -2.58 4.73 3.40
C ILE A 52 -3.83 4.25 2.68
N LYS A 53 -5.01 4.86 2.95
CA LYS A 53 -6.27 4.50 2.29
C LYS A 53 -6.21 4.65 0.78
N LEU A 54 -5.54 5.70 0.29
CA LEU A 54 -5.33 5.88 -1.15
C LEU A 54 -4.44 4.78 -1.74
N TYR A 55 -3.33 4.44 -1.08
CA TYR A 55 -2.47 3.36 -1.55
C TYR A 55 -3.17 1.99 -1.53
N GLU A 56 -4.02 1.71 -0.54
CA GLU A 56 -4.84 0.49 -0.49
C GLU A 56 -5.84 0.45 -1.65
N LYS A 57 -6.49 1.57 -1.96
CA LYS A 57 -7.37 1.70 -3.13
C LYS A 57 -6.60 1.48 -4.43
N GLY A 58 -5.43 2.08 -4.57
CA GLY A 58 -4.54 1.86 -5.72
C GLY A 58 -4.08 0.41 -5.83
N LEU A 59 -3.79 -0.24 -4.71
CA LEU A 59 -3.41 -1.65 -4.69
C LEU A 59 -4.55 -2.53 -5.23
N ALA A 60 -5.79 -2.28 -4.81
CA ALA A 60 -6.95 -3.00 -5.33
C ALA A 60 -7.16 -2.77 -6.84
N LEU A 61 -6.96 -1.55 -7.34
CA LEU A 61 -7.03 -1.26 -8.78
C LEU A 61 -5.91 -1.96 -9.56
N VAL A 62 -4.70 -1.93 -9.02
CA VAL A 62 -3.52 -2.50 -9.66
C VAL A 62 -3.53 -4.02 -9.61
N GLN A 63 -4.19 -4.66 -8.64
CA GLN A 63 -4.43 -6.11 -8.62
C GLN A 63 -5.38 -6.57 -9.72
N GLN A 64 -6.33 -5.73 -10.13
CA GLN A 64 -7.24 -6.04 -11.25
C GLN A 64 -6.54 -5.92 -12.61
N SER A 65 -5.46 -5.14 -12.67
CA SER A 65 -4.57 -5.05 -13.83
C SER A 65 -3.37 -5.98 -13.66
N ASP A 66 -2.74 -6.47 -14.73
CA ASP A 66 -1.59 -7.40 -14.61
C ASP A 66 -0.26 -6.66 -14.24
N ARG A 67 -0.35 -5.67 -13.35
CA ARG A 67 0.67 -4.64 -13.05
C ARG A 67 1.41 -4.96 -11.75
N SER A 68 2.17 -6.05 -11.77
CA SER A 68 2.85 -6.57 -10.58
C SER A 68 3.80 -5.61 -9.87
N LYS A 69 4.51 -4.78 -10.64
CA LYS A 69 5.47 -3.81 -10.11
C LYS A 69 4.81 -2.72 -9.27
N MET A 70 3.72 -2.13 -9.76
CA MET A 70 3.02 -1.05 -9.05
C MET A 70 2.37 -1.54 -7.76
N ALA A 71 1.90 -2.80 -7.72
CA ALA A 71 1.34 -3.38 -6.50
C ALA A 71 2.42 -3.49 -5.41
N GLY A 72 3.62 -3.95 -5.77
CA GLY A 72 4.75 -4.02 -4.84
C GLY A 72 5.18 -2.64 -4.33
N GLU A 73 5.15 -1.63 -5.19
CA GLU A 73 5.44 -0.24 -4.81
C GLU A 73 4.42 0.30 -3.80
N PHE A 74 3.11 0.10 -4.04
CA PHE A 74 2.07 0.52 -3.11
C PHE A 74 2.14 -0.20 -1.77
N LEU A 75 2.36 -1.52 -1.79
CA LEU A 75 2.56 -2.30 -0.56
C LEU A 75 3.77 -1.82 0.25
N SER A 76 4.86 -1.46 -0.44
CA SER A 76 6.05 -0.88 0.20
C SER A 76 5.74 0.46 0.87
N GLN A 77 4.93 1.32 0.23
CA GLN A 77 4.51 2.60 0.82
C GLN A 77 3.54 2.40 2.00
N ILE A 78 2.54 1.53 1.88
CA ILE A 78 1.60 1.19 2.96
C ILE A 78 2.36 0.69 4.18
N THR A 79 3.29 -0.24 3.99
CA THR A 79 4.12 -0.77 5.07
C THR A 79 4.93 0.35 5.74
N ARG A 80 5.62 1.16 4.94
CA ARG A 80 6.45 2.27 5.46
C ARG A 80 5.62 3.31 6.23
N LEU A 81 4.43 3.65 5.77
CA LEU A 81 3.55 4.62 6.44
C LEU A 81 2.99 4.05 7.74
N ASN A 82 2.55 2.79 7.75
CA ASN A 82 2.09 2.15 8.98
C ASN A 82 3.19 2.01 10.04
N LEU A 83 4.43 1.72 9.62
CA LEU A 83 5.59 1.73 10.51
C LEU A 83 5.82 3.12 11.12
N ARG A 84 5.70 4.19 10.33
CA ARG A 84 5.83 5.59 10.82
C ARG A 84 4.73 5.99 11.80
N LEU A 85 3.55 5.39 11.68
CA LEU A 85 2.40 5.65 12.55
C LEU A 85 2.34 4.73 13.78
N GLU A 86 3.32 3.85 13.97
CA GLU A 86 3.35 2.84 15.02
C GLU A 86 2.11 1.91 15.02
N ARG A 87 1.39 1.84 13.89
CA ARG A 87 0.19 1.01 13.68
C ARG A 87 0.55 -0.38 13.22
N TYR A 88 1.44 -1.01 13.97
CA TYR A 88 2.07 -2.24 13.53
C TYR A 88 1.09 -3.43 13.41
N GLY A 89 0.06 -3.48 14.26
CA GLY A 89 -0.94 -4.55 14.22
C GLY A 89 -1.81 -4.51 12.97
N GLU A 90 -2.25 -3.32 12.56
CA GLU A 90 -3.02 -3.11 11.33
C GLU A 90 -2.18 -3.43 10.11
N ALA A 91 -0.91 -2.98 10.09
CA ALA A 91 0.04 -3.29 9.03
C ALA A 91 0.27 -4.81 8.88
N ALA A 92 0.52 -5.50 10.00
CA ALA A 92 0.76 -6.93 10.01
C ALA A 92 -0.46 -7.73 9.53
N LYS A 93 -1.67 -7.24 9.79
CA LYS A 93 -2.91 -7.85 9.32
C LYS A 93 -3.08 -7.64 7.81
N ALA A 94 -2.97 -6.39 7.34
CA ALA A 94 -3.11 -6.07 5.92
C ALA A 94 -2.09 -6.83 5.04
N ILE A 95 -0.84 -6.93 5.49
CA ILE A 95 0.20 -7.68 4.77
C ILE A 95 -0.13 -9.19 4.73
N ARG A 96 -0.67 -9.75 5.82
CA ARG A 96 -1.00 -11.18 5.89
C ARG A 96 -2.16 -11.55 4.99
N ASP A 97 -3.22 -10.76 5.01
CA ASP A 97 -4.38 -10.94 4.13
C ASP A 97 -3.96 -10.88 2.65
N GLU A 98 -2.94 -10.07 2.35
CA GLU A 98 -2.39 -9.94 1.00
C GLU A 98 -1.47 -11.11 0.60
N ILE A 99 -0.68 -11.64 1.53
CA ILE A 99 0.10 -12.88 1.31
C ILE A 99 -0.82 -14.03 0.93
N GLU A 100 -1.95 -14.20 1.64
CA GLU A 100 -2.89 -15.29 1.40
C GLU A 100 -3.43 -15.26 -0.04
N LYS A 101 -3.78 -14.08 -0.56
CA LYS A 101 -4.21 -13.92 -1.96
C LYS A 101 -3.12 -14.30 -2.97
N TYR A 102 -1.88 -13.86 -2.75
CA TYR A 102 -0.80 -14.17 -3.71
C TYR A 102 -0.29 -15.61 -3.61
N VAL A 103 -0.47 -16.27 -2.45
CA VAL A 103 -0.24 -17.71 -2.30
C VAL A 103 -1.23 -18.50 -3.16
N GLU A 104 -2.51 -18.15 -3.15
CA GLU A 104 -3.54 -18.78 -4.00
C GLU A 104 -3.22 -18.65 -5.50
N VAL A 105 -2.73 -17.48 -5.91
CA VAL A 105 -2.38 -17.18 -7.31
C VAL A 105 -0.97 -17.69 -7.69
N LYS A 106 -0.24 -18.32 -6.76
CA LYS A 106 1.14 -18.84 -6.94
C LYS A 106 2.16 -17.80 -7.39
N GLU A 107 1.99 -16.55 -6.95
CA GLU A 107 2.88 -15.41 -7.23
C GLU A 107 4.01 -15.34 -6.17
N ALA A 108 4.92 -16.32 -6.21
CA ALA A 108 5.97 -16.52 -5.19
C ALA A 108 6.87 -15.29 -4.97
N GLY A 109 7.12 -14.50 -6.03
CA GLY A 109 7.93 -13.29 -5.93
C GLY A 109 7.30 -12.22 -5.02
N ARG A 110 5.98 -12.04 -5.11
CA ARG A 110 5.26 -11.07 -4.26
C ARG A 110 5.05 -11.59 -2.85
N VAL A 111 4.80 -12.89 -2.72
CA VAL A 111 4.72 -13.56 -1.42
C VAL A 111 6.01 -13.33 -0.62
N GLY A 112 7.18 -13.50 -1.24
CA GLY A 112 8.47 -13.23 -0.60
C GLY A 112 8.63 -11.77 -0.17
N GLN A 113 8.30 -10.82 -1.03
CA GLN A 113 8.37 -9.39 -0.71
C GLN A 113 7.46 -8.99 0.46
N LEU A 114 6.23 -9.48 0.45
CA LEU A 114 5.25 -9.21 1.50
C LEU A 114 5.65 -9.85 2.82
N THR A 115 6.25 -11.03 2.78
CA THR A 115 6.71 -11.67 4.01
C THR A 115 7.90 -10.96 4.62
N ILE A 116 8.83 -10.45 3.80
CA ILE A 116 9.90 -9.58 4.30
C ILE A 116 9.31 -8.31 4.94
N ALA A 117 8.29 -7.71 4.33
CA ALA A 117 7.57 -6.59 4.92
C ALA A 117 6.93 -6.96 6.28
N LEU A 118 6.34 -8.16 6.39
CA LEU A 118 5.76 -8.66 7.63
C LEU A 118 6.82 -8.88 8.72
N VAL A 119 7.99 -9.44 8.37
CA VAL A 119 9.13 -9.60 9.29
C VAL A 119 9.57 -8.24 9.84
N LEU A 120 9.69 -7.22 8.99
CA LEU A 120 10.08 -5.87 9.41
C LEU A 120 9.05 -5.25 10.37
N VAL A 121 7.76 -5.47 10.13
CA VAL A 121 6.69 -5.01 11.03
C VAL A 121 6.75 -5.72 12.39
N GLN A 122 6.94 -7.04 12.41
CA GLN A 122 7.05 -7.80 13.66
C GLN A 122 8.29 -7.40 14.47
N LEU A 123 9.43 -7.14 13.81
CA LEU A 123 10.63 -6.62 14.47
C LEU A 123 10.39 -5.22 15.05
N ALA A 124 9.68 -4.35 14.33
CA ALA A 124 9.33 -3.02 14.83
C ALA A 124 8.35 -3.06 16.02
N GLN A 125 7.52 -4.11 16.13
CA GLN A 125 6.69 -4.39 17.32
C GLN A 125 7.48 -4.93 18.52
N GLY A 126 8.74 -5.33 18.33
CA GLY A 126 9.51 -6.06 19.32
C GLY A 126 9.16 -7.55 19.41
N ASP A 127 8.32 -8.08 18.51
CA ASP A 127 8.01 -9.51 18.45
C ASP A 127 9.01 -10.25 17.54
N SER A 128 10.19 -10.51 18.10
CA SER A 128 11.26 -11.24 17.41
C SER A 128 10.91 -12.70 17.11
N VAL A 129 9.98 -13.30 17.87
CA VAL A 129 9.57 -14.70 17.69
C VAL A 129 8.70 -14.84 16.45
N ALA A 130 7.71 -13.96 16.30
CA ALA A 130 6.89 -13.90 15.10
C ALA A 130 7.74 -13.56 13.86
N ALA A 131 8.66 -12.60 13.98
CA ALA A 131 9.57 -12.24 12.89
C ALA A 131 10.41 -13.43 12.39
N ALA A 132 11.01 -14.20 13.30
CA ALA A 132 11.81 -15.37 12.94
C ALA A 132 10.99 -16.45 12.20
N LYS A 133 9.75 -16.67 12.64
CA LYS A 133 8.84 -17.63 12.01
C LYS A 133 8.52 -17.26 10.56
N TRP A 134 8.21 -15.99 10.30
CA TRP A 134 7.96 -15.49 8.95
C TRP A 134 9.22 -15.50 8.08
N TYR A 135 10.38 -15.19 8.66
CA TYR A 135 11.65 -15.25 7.94
C TYR A 135 12.00 -16.67 7.48
N GLN A 136 11.78 -17.68 8.32
CA GLN A 136 11.99 -19.09 7.95
C GLN A 136 11.09 -19.51 6.80
N TRP A 137 9.82 -19.06 6.79
CA TRP A 137 8.88 -19.38 5.71
C TRP A 137 9.29 -18.82 4.34
N VAL A 138 10.06 -17.74 4.29
CA VAL A 138 10.58 -17.17 3.02
C VAL A 138 11.76 -17.98 2.45
N LEU A 139 12.49 -18.69 3.31
CA LEU A 139 13.69 -19.43 2.93
C LEU A 139 13.41 -20.87 2.46
N GLU A 140 12.20 -21.39 2.75
CA GLU A 140 11.70 -22.68 2.27
C GLU A 140 11.08 -22.58 0.87
#